data_AF-D0TYU1-F1
#
_entry.id   AF-D0TYU1-F1
#
_cell.length_a   1.000
_cell.length_b   1.000
_cell.length_c   1.000
_cell.angle_alpha   90.00
_cell.angle_beta   90.00
_cell.angle_gamma   90.00
#
_symmetry.space_group_name_H-M   'P 1'
#
loop_
_entity.id
_entity.type
_entity.pdbx_description
1 polymer ?
#
loop_
_entity_poly.entity_id
_entity_poly.type
_entity_poly.pdbx_seq_one_letter_code
_entity_poly.pdbx_strand_id
1 'polypeptide(L)'
;MQYNYLNLPDRIEFEDGSSISYLYDAAGTKLRVVHSIAGNTTTTDYCGNVIYENGTPKTLLTDAGFVSLNDNKYHYYLQDHQGNNRVVVSQDGVVEEVNHYYPFGGIFASTSSVQPYKYNGKELDRKGGLDWYDYGGENV
;
A
#
# COMPACT_ATOMS: atom_id res chain seq x y z
N MET A 1 6.53 -14.46 -13.06
CA MET A 1 6.78 -14.21 -11.63
C MET A 1 8.14 -14.74 -11.26
N GLN A 2 8.98 -13.90 -10.66
CA GLN A 2 10.32 -14.23 -10.16
C GLN A 2 10.36 -13.95 -8.66
N TYR A 3 11.14 -14.74 -7.92
CA TYR A 3 11.29 -14.63 -6.47
C TYR A 3 12.77 -14.49 -6.11
N ASN A 4 13.05 -13.80 -5.01
CA ASN A 4 14.39 -13.69 -4.46
C ASN A 4 14.75 -14.89 -3.55
N TYR A 5 15.96 -14.89 -2.99
CA TYR A 5 16.45 -15.97 -2.11
C TYR A 5 15.69 -16.12 -0.79
N LEU A 6 14.83 -15.16 -0.42
CA LEU A 6 13.95 -15.20 0.75
C LEU A 6 12.54 -15.72 0.41
N ASN A 7 12.31 -16.20 -0.83
CA ASN A 7 11.00 -16.55 -1.38
C ASN A 7 10.01 -15.37 -1.42
N LEU A 8 10.51 -14.13 -1.48
CA LEU A 8 9.68 -12.94 -1.67
C LEU A 8 9.57 -12.58 -3.15
N PRO A 9 8.43 -12.03 -3.62
CA PRO A 9 8.27 -11.63 -5.01
C PRO A 9 9.34 -10.61 -5.41
N ASP A 10 10.16 -10.92 -6.40
CA ASP A 10 11.21 -10.03 -6.89
C ASP A 10 10.70 -9.22 -8.09
N ARG A 11 10.06 -9.90 -9.05
CA ARG A 11 9.54 -9.27 -10.26
C ARG A 11 8.31 -9.95 -10.84
N ILE A 12 7.36 -9.12 -11.25
CA ILE A 12 6.14 -9.47 -11.97
C ILE A 12 6.27 -8.89 -13.37
N GLU A 13 6.04 -9.71 -14.39
CA GLU A 13 5.98 -9.28 -15.79
C GLU A 13 4.59 -9.63 -16.32
N PHE A 14 3.99 -8.68 -17.03
CA PHE A 14 2.70 -8.83 -17.68
C PHE A 14 2.91 -9.03 -19.19
N GLU A 15 1.91 -9.61 -19.86
CA GLU A 15 1.99 -9.91 -21.31
C GLU A 15 2.16 -8.66 -22.19
N ASP A 16 1.69 -7.50 -21.71
CA ASP A 16 1.79 -6.22 -22.40
C ASP A 16 3.18 -5.55 -22.24
N GLY A 17 4.13 -6.22 -21.57
CA GLY A 17 5.47 -5.70 -21.27
C GLY A 17 5.52 -4.81 -20.03
N SER A 18 4.39 -4.55 -19.36
CA SER A 18 4.38 -3.92 -18.05
C SER A 18 5.11 -4.80 -17.03
N SER A 19 5.69 -4.20 -15.99
CA SER A 19 6.32 -4.95 -14.90
C SER A 19 6.23 -4.24 -13.57
N ILE A 20 6.32 -5.03 -12.50
CA ILE A 20 6.46 -4.54 -11.12
C ILE A 20 7.66 -5.23 -10.52
N SER A 21 8.57 -4.47 -9.93
CA SER A 21 9.75 -5.01 -9.24
C SER A 21 9.82 -4.52 -7.81
N TYR A 22 10.32 -5.37 -6.94
CA TYR A 22 10.37 -5.14 -5.50
C TYR A 22 11.81 -5.24 -5.02
N LEU A 23 12.19 -4.40 -4.08
CA LEU A 23 13.46 -4.47 -3.37
C LEU A 23 13.19 -4.62 -1.89
N TYR A 24 13.88 -5.57 -1.28
CA TYR A 24 13.78 -5.86 0.16
C TYR A 24 15.16 -5.74 0.81
N ASP A 25 15.17 -5.49 2.11
CA ASP A 25 16.37 -5.70 2.91
C ASP A 25 16.61 -7.19 3.21
N ALA A 26 17.70 -7.48 3.91
CA ALA A 26 18.05 -8.86 4.28
C ALA A 26 17.10 -9.51 5.30
N ALA A 27 16.26 -8.71 5.99
CA ALA A 27 15.24 -9.18 6.91
C ALA A 27 13.89 -9.43 6.20
N GLY A 28 13.78 -9.10 4.91
CA GLY A 28 12.55 -9.24 4.13
C GLY A 28 11.62 -8.03 4.24
N THR A 29 12.08 -6.91 4.82
CA THR A 29 11.33 -5.65 4.82
C THR A 29 11.37 -5.03 3.44
N LYS A 30 10.21 -4.64 2.91
CA LYS A 30 10.12 -3.97 1.61
C LYS A 30 10.71 -2.57 1.71
N LEU A 31 11.67 -2.25 0.84
CA LEU A 31 12.32 -0.96 0.74
C LEU A 31 11.84 -0.15 -0.46
N ARG A 32 11.51 -0.81 -1.58
CA ARG A 32 11.07 -0.14 -2.80
C ARG A 32 10.14 -1.00 -3.64
N VAL A 33 9.21 -0.35 -4.33
CA VAL A 33 8.49 -0.92 -5.48
C VAL A 33 8.67 -0.02 -6.69
N VAL A 34 8.94 -0.61 -7.86
CA VAL A 34 8.94 0.10 -9.14
C VAL A 34 7.86 -0.49 -10.02
N HIS A 35 6.85 0.32 -10.34
CA HIS A 35 5.79 0.00 -11.28
C HIS A 35 6.13 0.61 -12.63
N SER A 36 6.40 -0.22 -13.64
CA SER A 36 6.53 0.19 -15.03
C SER A 36 5.30 -0.29 -15.80
N ILE A 37 4.25 0.51 -15.85
CA ILE A 37 2.93 0.14 -16.40
C ILE A 37 2.59 1.04 -17.58
N ALA A 38 2.24 0.45 -18.73
CA ALA A 38 1.84 1.17 -19.94
C ALA A 38 2.81 2.33 -20.33
N GLY A 39 4.11 2.07 -20.22
CA GLY A 39 5.18 3.05 -20.54
C GLY A 39 5.48 4.09 -19.46
N ASN A 40 4.72 4.14 -18.36
CA ASN A 40 4.98 5.02 -17.23
C ASN A 40 5.70 4.28 -16.11
N THR A 41 6.69 4.93 -15.49
CA THR A 41 7.40 4.37 -14.34
C THR A 41 7.09 5.19 -13.09
N THR A 42 6.65 4.52 -12.03
CA THR A 42 6.51 5.09 -10.68
C THR A 42 7.40 4.29 -9.73
N THR A 43 8.22 4.99 -8.95
CA THR A 43 9.02 4.39 -7.88
C THR A 43 8.45 4.81 -6.53
N THR A 44 8.12 3.84 -5.69
CA THR A 44 7.73 4.07 -4.30
C THR A 44 8.85 3.58 -3.38
N ASP A 45 9.38 4.45 -2.54
CA ASP A 45 10.40 4.14 -1.54
C ASP A 45 9.81 4.19 -0.13
N TYR A 46 10.14 3.18 0.68
CA TYR A 46 9.70 3.04 2.06
C TYR A 46 10.88 3.26 2.99
N CYS A 47 10.86 4.34 3.77
CA CYS A 47 11.93 4.76 4.66
C CYS A 47 11.38 4.91 6.07
N GLY A 48 11.30 3.80 6.81
CA GLY A 48 10.58 3.75 8.08
C GLY A 48 9.11 4.11 7.85
N ASN A 49 8.61 5.12 8.56
CA ASN A 49 7.22 5.56 8.43
C ASN A 49 6.98 6.53 7.27
N VAL A 50 8.03 6.98 6.56
CA VAL A 50 7.87 7.93 5.43
C VAL A 50 7.88 7.17 4.11
N ILE A 51 6.88 7.47 3.28
CA ILE A 51 6.73 6.93 1.93
C ILE A 51 7.02 8.04 0.93
N TYR A 52 7.92 7.76 -0.01
CA TYR A 52 8.26 8.64 -1.10
C TYR A 52 7.73 8.08 -2.41
N GLU A 53 7.25 8.96 -3.28
CA GLU A 53 6.93 8.62 -4.66
C GLU A 53 7.82 9.46 -5.58
N ASN A 54 8.57 8.78 -6.47
CA ASN A 54 9.54 9.38 -7.37
C ASN A 54 10.51 10.34 -6.64
N GLY A 55 10.98 9.92 -5.46
CA GLY A 55 11.89 10.69 -4.61
C GLY A 55 11.26 11.85 -3.82
N THR A 56 9.95 12.11 -3.99
CA THR A 56 9.24 13.15 -3.23
C THR A 56 8.48 12.54 -2.06
N PRO A 57 8.66 13.03 -0.81
CA PRO A 57 7.88 12.52 0.32
C PRO A 57 6.39 12.79 0.11
N LYS A 58 5.57 11.75 0.23
CA LYS A 58 4.12 11.82 0.03
C LYS A 58 3.34 11.60 1.31
N THR A 59 3.76 10.61 2.09
CA THR A 59 2.98 10.13 3.23
C THR A 59 3.90 9.89 4.42
N LEU A 60 3.48 10.33 5.60
CA LEU A 60 4.04 9.90 6.88
C LEU A 60 3.00 9.04 7.60
N LEU A 61 3.31 7.78 7.85
CA LEU A 61 2.47 6.87 8.63
C LEU A 61 2.55 7.18 10.12
N THR A 62 1.42 7.02 10.80
CA THR A 62 1.27 7.21 12.25
C THR A 62 0.46 6.07 12.83
N ASP A 63 0.51 5.88 14.15
CA ASP A 63 -0.24 4.80 14.81
C ASP A 63 -1.77 4.93 14.65
N ALA A 64 -2.27 6.14 14.38
CA ALA A 64 -3.70 6.43 14.26
C ALA A 64 -4.18 6.65 12.81
N GLY A 65 -3.29 6.62 11.82
CA GLY A 65 -3.59 7.15 10.49
C GLY A 65 -2.34 7.56 9.71
N PHE A 66 -2.44 8.64 8.95
CA PHE A 66 -1.31 9.16 8.18
C PHE A 66 -1.39 10.68 7.99
N VAL A 67 -0.26 11.28 7.63
CA VAL A 67 -0.16 12.68 7.21
C VAL A 67 0.15 12.73 5.71
N SER A 68 -0.65 13.48 4.96
CA SER A 68 -0.37 13.82 3.57
C SER A 68 0.66 14.96 3.56
N LEU A 69 1.90 14.67 3.14
CA LEU A 69 3.04 15.59 3.29
C LEU A 69 3.08 16.72 2.25
N ASN A 70 2.32 16.58 1.16
CA ASN A 70 2.15 17.63 0.16
C ASN A 70 1.39 18.86 0.70
N ASP A 71 0.44 18.66 1.62
CA ASP A 71 -0.39 19.71 2.21
C ASP A 71 -0.43 19.71 3.74
N ASN A 72 0.33 18.80 4.38
CA ASN A 72 0.46 18.61 5.81
C ASN A 72 -0.87 18.34 6.54
N LYS A 73 -1.81 17.63 5.90
CA LYS A 73 -3.08 17.25 6.53
C LYS A 73 -3.02 15.88 7.20
N TYR A 74 -3.69 15.79 8.35
CA TYR A 74 -3.88 14.53 9.07
C TYR A 74 -5.13 13.80 8.58
N HIS A 75 -5.02 12.48 8.51
CA HIS A 75 -6.09 11.56 8.17
C HIS A 75 -6.07 10.42 9.17
N TYR A 76 -7.24 10.06 9.70
CA TYR A 76 -7.38 9.10 10.79
C TYR A 76 -8.09 7.84 10.32
N TYR A 77 -7.63 6.69 10.81
CA TYR A 77 -8.28 5.40 10.58
C TYR A 77 -9.29 5.10 11.68
N LEU A 78 -10.49 4.69 11.29
CA LEU A 78 -11.39 3.94 12.16
C LEU A 78 -11.29 2.47 11.77
N GLN A 79 -10.72 1.69 12.69
CA GLN A 79 -10.44 0.28 12.48
C GLN A 79 -11.49 -0.61 13.13
N ASP A 80 -11.72 -1.78 12.56
CA ASP A 80 -12.45 -2.84 13.27
C ASP A 80 -11.52 -3.59 14.24
N HIS A 81 -12.08 -4.54 14.97
CA HIS A 81 -11.36 -5.33 15.97
C HIS A 81 -10.19 -6.18 15.40
N GLN A 82 -10.10 -6.35 14.09
CA GLN A 82 -9.02 -7.09 13.42
C GLN A 82 -7.95 -6.13 12.86
N GLY A 83 -8.11 -4.82 13.05
CA GLY A 83 -7.19 -3.81 12.52
C GLY A 83 -7.44 -3.45 11.06
N ASN A 84 -8.60 -3.80 10.49
CA ASN A 84 -8.93 -3.39 9.13
C ASN A 84 -9.34 -1.92 9.10
N ASN A 85 -8.79 -1.13 8.19
CA ASN A 85 -9.18 0.26 8.00
C ASN A 85 -10.59 0.36 7.40
N ARG A 86 -11.63 0.51 8.24
CA ARG A 86 -13.03 0.58 7.80
C ARG A 86 -13.44 1.95 7.30
N VAL A 87 -12.91 3.00 7.91
CA VAL A 87 -13.19 4.38 7.52
C VAL A 87 -11.90 5.19 7.59
N VAL A 88 -11.73 6.12 6.64
CA VAL A 88 -10.73 7.19 6.70
C VAL A 88 -11.46 8.50 6.90
N VAL A 89 -11.01 9.29 7.87
CA VAL A 89 -11.60 10.59 8.23
C VAL A 89 -10.53 11.67 8.18
N SER A 90 -10.83 12.81 7.57
CA SER A 90 -9.93 13.96 7.54
C SER A 90 -9.75 14.57 8.93
N GLN A 91 -8.75 15.43 9.10
CA GLN A 91 -8.54 16.19 10.33
C GLN A 91 -9.73 17.05 10.78
N ASP A 92 -10.62 17.39 9.84
CA ASP A 92 -11.82 18.20 10.09
C ASP A 92 -13.06 17.33 10.41
N GLY A 93 -12.89 16.01 10.52
CA GLY A 93 -13.97 15.06 10.82
C GLY A 93 -14.81 14.65 9.61
N VAL A 94 -14.36 14.93 8.38
CA VAL A 94 -15.07 14.56 7.15
C VAL A 94 -14.71 13.14 6.74
N VAL A 95 -15.71 12.31 6.45
CA VAL A 95 -15.47 10.95 5.93
C VAL A 95 -14.94 11.02 4.50
N GLU A 96 -13.75 10.47 4.28
CA GLU A 96 -13.07 10.47 2.97
C GLU A 96 -13.19 9.13 2.27
N GLU A 97 -13.27 8.04 3.02
CA GLU A 97 -13.32 6.67 2.51
C GLU A 97 -14.04 5.75 3.49
N VAL A 98 -14.85 4.83 2.97
CA VAL A 98 -15.45 3.71 3.72
C VAL A 98 -15.13 2.42 2.97
N ASN A 99 -14.64 1.42 3.69
CA ASN A 99 -14.34 0.08 3.17
C ASN A 99 -15.19 -0.99 3.83
N HIS A 100 -15.62 -1.94 3.01
CA HIS A 100 -16.25 -3.17 3.43
C HIS A 100 -15.41 -4.34 2.92
N TYR A 101 -15.08 -5.27 3.81
CA TYR A 101 -14.27 -6.45 3.49
C TYR A 101 -15.10 -7.72 3.63
N TYR A 102 -14.84 -8.68 2.76
CA TYR A 102 -15.16 -10.08 3.01
C TYR A 102 -14.26 -10.65 4.12
N PRO A 103 -14.63 -11.79 4.76
CA PRO A 103 -13.87 -12.38 5.87
C PRO A 103 -12.38 -12.63 5.59
N PHE A 104 -11.99 -12.80 4.31
CA PHE A 104 -10.61 -13.08 3.88
C PHE A 104 -9.95 -11.90 3.14
N GLY A 105 -10.41 -10.67 3.40
CA GLY A 105 -9.70 -9.44 3.00
C GLY A 105 -9.99 -8.89 1.62
N GLY A 106 -10.73 -9.62 0.79
CA GLY A 106 -11.28 -9.07 -0.45
C GLY A 106 -12.16 -7.86 -0.16
N ILE A 107 -11.98 -6.78 -0.92
CA ILE A 107 -12.84 -5.59 -0.82
C ILE A 107 -14.21 -5.95 -1.40
N PHE A 108 -15.24 -5.92 -0.56
CA PHE A 108 -16.63 -6.07 -0.94
C PHE A 108 -17.17 -4.79 -1.59
N ALA A 109 -16.89 -3.65 -0.96
CA ALA A 109 -17.29 -2.34 -1.45
C ALA A 109 -16.38 -1.25 -0.86
N SER A 110 -16.17 -0.16 -1.62
CA SER A 110 -15.52 1.04 -1.12
C SER A 110 -16.15 2.30 -1.72
N THR A 111 -16.19 3.40 -0.96
CA THR A 111 -16.72 4.69 -1.47
C THR A 111 -15.68 5.48 -2.25
N SER A 112 -14.39 5.31 -1.95
CA SER A 112 -13.25 5.95 -2.62
C SER A 112 -12.00 5.09 -2.45
N SER A 113 -10.83 5.60 -2.87
CA SER A 113 -9.52 5.00 -2.59
C SER A 113 -8.50 6.11 -2.37
N VAL A 114 -8.45 6.67 -1.16
CA VAL A 114 -7.57 7.80 -0.81
C VAL A 114 -6.17 7.37 -0.38
N GLN A 115 -6.02 6.11 0.04
CA GLN A 115 -4.77 5.57 0.58
C GLN A 115 -4.69 4.04 0.39
N PRO A 116 -3.51 3.39 0.33
CA PRO A 116 -3.39 1.98 -0.03
C PRO A 116 -3.46 0.96 1.12
N TYR A 117 -3.35 1.35 2.39
CA TYR A 117 -3.41 0.47 3.58
C TYR A 117 -4.85 0.09 3.95
N LYS A 118 -5.24 -1.18 3.77
CA LYS A 118 -6.64 -1.62 3.87
C LYS A 118 -6.83 -2.70 4.94
N TYR A 119 -6.94 -3.95 4.51
CA TYR A 119 -7.19 -5.11 5.36
C TYR A 119 -5.93 -5.49 6.15
N ASN A 120 -6.09 -5.80 7.44
CA ASN A 120 -5.02 -6.03 8.41
C ASN A 120 -3.94 -4.92 8.43
N GLY A 121 -4.31 -3.69 8.08
CA GLY A 121 -3.38 -2.58 7.94
C GLY A 121 -2.30 -2.79 6.86
N LYS A 122 -2.46 -3.77 5.95
CA LYS A 122 -1.50 -4.04 4.88
C LYS A 122 -1.79 -3.21 3.65
N GLU A 123 -0.72 -2.85 2.95
CA GLU A 123 -0.78 -2.10 1.70
C GLU A 123 -1.35 -2.99 0.59
N LEU A 124 -2.35 -2.49 -0.12
CA LEU A 124 -2.97 -3.12 -1.28
C LEU A 124 -2.40 -2.49 -2.56
N ASP A 125 -1.65 -3.28 -3.32
CA ASP A 125 -1.14 -2.91 -4.64
C ASP A 125 -2.15 -3.27 -5.73
N ARG A 126 -2.69 -2.26 -6.40
CA ARG A 126 -3.67 -2.41 -7.48
C ARG A 126 -3.11 -2.00 -8.85
N LYS A 127 -1.84 -1.57 -8.91
CA LYS A 127 -1.25 -1.11 -10.16
C LYS A 127 -1.09 -2.29 -11.13
N GLY A 128 -1.36 -2.06 -12.41
CA GLY A 128 -1.36 -3.12 -13.42
C GLY A 128 -2.44 -4.20 -13.24
N GLY A 129 -3.44 -3.99 -12.38
CA GLY A 129 -4.50 -4.96 -12.12
C GLY A 129 -4.11 -6.11 -11.17
N LEU A 130 -3.03 -5.93 -10.39
CA LEU A 130 -2.49 -6.96 -9.51
C LEU A 130 -3.44 -7.30 -8.34
N ASP A 131 -4.08 -6.30 -7.72
CA ASP A 131 -4.99 -6.44 -6.56
C ASP A 131 -4.42 -7.32 -5.42
N TRP A 132 -3.15 -7.13 -5.06
CA TRP A 132 -2.45 -7.94 -4.05
C TRP A 132 -2.15 -7.16 -2.77
N TYR A 133 -2.36 -7.82 -1.63
CA TYR A 133 -1.89 -7.33 -0.36
C TYR A 133 -0.43 -7.71 -0.13
N ASP A 134 0.36 -6.73 0.31
CA ASP A 134 1.73 -6.99 0.73
C ASP A 134 1.79 -7.41 2.19
N TYR A 135 1.97 -8.72 2.40
CA TYR A 135 2.24 -9.30 3.70
C TYR A 135 3.74 -9.51 3.98
N GLY A 136 4.62 -9.18 3.02
CA GLY A 136 6.04 -9.51 3.12
C GLY A 136 6.28 -11.01 3.35
N GLY A 137 7.41 -11.33 3.99
CA GLY A 137 7.77 -12.69 4.42
C GLY A 137 7.32 -13.07 5.83
N GLU A 138 6.60 -12.18 6.51
CA GLU A 138 6.11 -12.46 7.86
C GLU A 138 4.89 -13.37 7.74
N ASN A 139 5.11 -14.66 8.01
CA ASN A 139 4.03 -15.59 8.26
C ASN A 139 3.19 -15.09 9.45
N VAL A 140 1.87 -15.21 9.25
CA VAL A 140 0.76 -14.96 10.19
C VAL A 140 1.06 -15.24 11.65
#